data_AF-A0A392MQC3-F1
#
_entry.id   AF-A0A392MQC3-F1
#
_cell.length_a   1.000
_cell.length_b   1.000
_cell.length_c   1.000
_cell.angle_alpha   90.00
_cell.angle_beta   90.00
_cell.angle_gamma   90.00
#
_symmetry.space_group_name_H-M   'P 1'
#
loop_
_entity.id
_entity.type
_entity.pdbx_description
1 polymer ?
#
loop_
_entity_poly.entity_id
_entity_poly.type
_entity_poly.pdbx_seq_one_letter_code
_entity_poly.pdbx_strand_id
1 'polypeptide(L)'
;MSTEPDTSMIVSSPSMNPVYSPPPSIRVPAFEQLLPRLLYCCYGLTWQAQMGGVIGLGALVGKVTVETLCLFQVRIVCGLIYVLKKLPIYAGEEQEELTQVLRVVNNADEANSEARRQSFQGVVDFLAQELFNQNASIIVRKNVQSCLALLASRTGSEVSELVESLYQPFLQPLIMRPLKLKTVDQQVGTVTALNFCLALRPPLLKLTPALVNFLQDALQIAESDENAWVAKFINPKVVRSLTKLHSACIELLCTTMTWADFKTPNHSELRAKISSMFFKPSTCWIPEIVAVAKEGLRQ
;
A
#
# COMPACT_ATOMS: atom_id res chain seq x y z
N MET A 1 33.24 -6.01 53.13
CA MET A 1 34.27 -5.89 52.09
C MET A 1 34.22 -7.16 51.27
N SER A 2 33.85 -7.22 50.00
CA SER A 2 33.55 -6.18 49.00
C SER A 2 32.92 -6.89 47.78
N THR A 3 31.94 -6.24 47.13
CA THR A 3 31.78 -6.05 45.66
C THR A 3 32.01 -7.27 44.73
N GLU A 4 30.99 -7.90 44.14
CA GLU A 4 30.15 -7.52 42.98
C GLU A 4 30.46 -8.44 41.75
N PRO A 5 29.51 -8.60 40.80
CA PRO A 5 29.34 -9.77 39.94
C PRO A 5 29.75 -9.54 38.47
N ASP A 6 29.92 -10.61 37.68
CA ASP A 6 30.10 -10.50 36.22
C ASP A 6 28.97 -11.18 35.41
N THR A 7 27.96 -10.36 35.14
CA THR A 7 27.39 -10.04 33.83
C THR A 7 27.14 -11.17 32.81
N SER A 8 25.93 -11.76 32.86
CA SER A 8 25.31 -12.35 31.66
C SER A 8 24.74 -11.25 30.78
N MET A 9 25.29 -11.07 29.58
CA MET A 9 24.78 -10.15 28.56
C MET A 9 23.34 -10.52 28.17
N ILE A 10 22.37 -9.71 28.60
CA ILE A 10 21.00 -9.76 28.09
C ILE A 10 20.94 -8.83 26.88
N VAL A 11 20.80 -9.45 25.70
CA VAL A 11 20.46 -8.77 24.45
C VAL A 11 19.16 -8.01 24.66
N SER A 12 19.22 -6.69 24.55
CA SER A 12 18.06 -5.81 24.68
C SER A 12 17.16 -5.95 23.46
N SER A 13 16.07 -6.70 23.60
CA SER A 13 14.94 -6.65 22.68
C SER A 13 14.26 -5.28 22.78
N PRO A 14 13.85 -4.64 21.67
CA PRO A 14 13.16 -3.36 21.72
C PRO A 14 11.82 -3.54 22.44
N SER A 15 11.62 -2.78 23.53
CA SER A 15 10.41 -2.80 24.33
C SER A 15 9.21 -2.37 23.48
N MET A 16 8.38 -3.33 23.10
CA MET A 16 7.00 -3.07 22.70
C MET A 16 6.27 -2.56 23.94
N ASN A 17 6.17 -1.24 24.10
CA ASN A 17 5.31 -0.67 25.12
C ASN A 17 3.86 -1.06 24.78
N PRO A 18 3.16 -1.82 25.65
CA PRO A 18 1.74 -2.03 25.48
C PRO A 18 1.06 -0.65 25.59
N VAL A 19 0.20 -0.35 24.63
CA VAL A 19 -0.64 0.86 24.64
C VAL A 19 -1.56 0.77 25.87
N TYR A 20 -1.08 1.26 27.00
CA TYR A 20 -1.90 1.46 28.19
C TYR A 20 -2.78 2.67 27.93
N SER A 21 -4.05 2.41 27.63
CA SER A 21 -5.10 3.42 27.75
C SER A 21 -5.00 4.05 29.15
N PRO A 22 -4.95 5.39 29.28
CA PRO A 22 -5.00 6.01 30.60
C PRO A 22 -6.28 5.59 31.32
N PRO A 23 -6.28 5.53 32.67
CA PRO A 23 -7.47 5.19 33.43
C PRO A 23 -8.65 6.08 32.99
N PRO A 24 -9.89 5.55 32.95
CA PRO A 24 -11.08 6.20 32.37
C PRO A 24 -11.51 7.52 33.05
N SER A 25 -10.74 7.99 34.05
CA SER A 25 -11.06 9.11 34.92
C SER A 25 -10.35 10.43 34.59
N ILE A 26 -9.46 10.50 33.59
CA ILE A 26 -8.85 11.77 33.16
C ILE A 26 -9.16 12.04 31.68
N ARG A 27 -10.40 12.47 31.41
CA ARG A 27 -10.67 13.25 30.18
C ARG A 27 -10.05 14.62 30.38
N VAL A 28 -8.99 14.93 29.63
CA VAL A 28 -8.50 16.31 29.54
C VAL A 28 -9.20 16.97 28.35
N PRO A 29 -10.16 17.89 28.56
CA PRO A 29 -10.90 18.53 27.46
C PRO A 29 -9.96 19.24 26.47
N ALA A 30 -8.80 19.70 26.94
CA ALA A 30 -7.77 20.29 26.10
C ALA A 30 -7.28 19.33 25.00
N PHE A 31 -7.17 18.02 25.27
CA PHE A 31 -6.74 17.05 24.26
C PHE A 31 -7.78 16.88 23.14
N GLU A 32 -9.07 16.88 23.49
CA GLU A 32 -10.15 16.81 22.50
C GLU A 32 -10.23 18.09 21.66
N GLN A 33 -9.90 19.25 22.24
CA GLN A 33 -9.83 20.53 21.53
C GLN A 33 -8.55 20.68 20.67
N LEU A 34 -7.47 19.99 21.04
CA LEU A 34 -6.20 20.01 20.30
C LEU A 34 -6.27 19.15 19.03
N LEU A 35 -6.99 18.02 19.06
CA LEU A 35 -7.13 17.11 17.91
C LEU A 35 -7.54 17.84 16.61
N PRO A 36 -8.65 18.63 16.57
CA PRO A 36 -9.03 19.38 15.38
C PRO A 36 -7.96 20.37 14.90
N ARG A 37 -7.21 20.99 15.82
CA ARG A 37 -6.15 21.96 15.48
C ARG A 37 -4.95 21.26 14.86
N LEU A 38 -4.54 20.11 15.42
CA LEU A 38 -3.46 19.30 14.86
C LEU A 38 -3.82 18.72 13.49
N LEU A 39 -5.07 18.27 13.33
CA LEU A 39 -5.60 17.87 12.03
C LEU A 39 -5.57 19.01 11.02
N TYR A 40 -5.95 20.21 11.42
CA TYR A 40 -5.85 21.39 10.57
C TYR A 40 -4.39 21.66 10.14
N CYS A 41 -3.42 21.49 11.04
CA CYS A 41 -2.00 21.60 10.71
C CYS A 41 -1.54 20.57 9.65
N CYS A 42 -2.08 19.35 9.64
CA CYS A 42 -1.80 18.36 8.59
C CYS A 42 -2.22 18.83 7.18
N TYR A 43 -3.22 19.72 7.09
CA TYR A 43 -3.63 20.34 5.81
C TYR A 43 -2.92 21.68 5.53
N GLY A 44 -1.96 22.06 6.36
CA GLY A 44 -1.18 23.29 6.21
C GLY A 44 -0.41 23.38 4.89
N LEU A 45 -0.07 24.60 4.50
CA LEU A 45 0.69 24.87 3.26
C LEU A 45 2.19 24.60 3.39
N THR A 46 2.72 24.71 4.61
CA THR A 46 4.15 24.53 4.88
C THR A 46 4.45 23.13 5.39
N TRP A 47 5.60 22.60 5.00
CA TRP A 47 6.14 21.34 5.48
C TRP A 47 6.17 21.27 7.02
N GLN A 48 6.61 22.35 7.67
CA GLN A 48 6.75 22.43 9.12
C GLN A 48 5.38 22.31 9.82
N ALA A 49 4.33 22.92 9.26
CA ALA A 49 2.99 22.80 9.80
C ALA A 49 2.47 21.36 9.67
N GLN A 50 2.70 20.74 8.50
CA GLN A 50 2.29 19.36 8.25
C GLN A 50 2.97 18.39 9.21
N MET A 51 4.29 18.46 9.33
CA MET A 51 5.05 17.61 10.25
C MET A 51 4.76 17.90 11.72
N GLY A 52 4.56 19.16 12.10
CA GLY A 52 4.09 19.51 13.44
C GLY A 52 2.73 18.89 13.76
N GLY A 53 1.84 18.82 12.77
CA GLY A 53 0.57 18.09 12.87
C GLY A 53 0.78 16.60 13.07
N VAL A 54 1.60 15.94 12.24
CA VAL A 54 1.90 14.49 12.34
C VAL A 54 2.49 14.14 13.71
N ILE A 55 3.53 14.85 14.14
CA ILE A 55 4.20 14.60 15.43
C ILE A 55 3.25 14.88 16.60
N GLY A 56 2.49 15.98 16.52
CA GLY A 56 1.50 16.31 17.54
C GLY A 56 0.39 15.26 17.65
N LEU A 57 -0.08 14.72 16.53
CA LEU A 57 -1.02 13.61 16.51
C LEU A 57 -0.38 12.35 17.12
N GLY A 58 0.85 12.01 16.75
CA GLY A 58 1.58 10.88 17.33
C GLY A 58 1.69 10.95 18.86
N ALA A 59 1.98 12.14 19.40
CA ALA A 59 2.07 12.36 20.84
C ALA A 59 0.71 12.30 21.57
N LEU A 60 -0.39 12.49 20.83
CA LEU A 60 -1.74 12.63 21.39
C LEU A 60 -2.57 11.34 21.25
N VAL A 61 -2.40 10.57 20.18
CA VAL A 61 -3.21 9.37 19.88
C VAL A 61 -3.16 8.34 21.02
N GLY A 62 -2.03 8.19 21.72
CA GLY A 62 -1.92 7.29 22.88
C GLY A 62 -2.50 7.83 24.19
N LYS A 63 -2.93 9.10 24.25
CA LYS A 63 -3.40 9.80 25.46
C LYS A 63 -4.89 10.12 25.44
N VAL A 64 -5.53 10.03 24.28
CA VAL A 64 -6.96 10.30 24.11
C VAL A 64 -7.76 9.04 24.41
N THR A 65 -9.01 9.22 24.85
CA THR A 65 -9.93 8.09 25.06
C THR A 65 -10.21 7.38 23.74
N VAL A 66 -10.52 6.08 23.81
CA VAL A 66 -10.88 5.28 22.63
C VAL A 66 -12.10 5.88 21.93
N GLU A 67 -13.10 6.34 22.69
CA GLU A 67 -14.31 7.00 22.16
C GLU A 67 -13.99 8.19 21.25
N THR A 68 -13.14 9.10 21.72
CA THR A 68 -12.75 10.29 20.96
C THR A 68 -11.84 9.91 19.79
N LEU A 69 -10.94 8.94 19.97
CA LEU A 69 -10.13 8.44 18.86
C LEU A 69 -10.99 7.92 17.71
N CYS A 70 -12.02 7.12 18.00
CA CYS A 70 -12.93 6.57 16.97
C CYS A 70 -13.70 7.66 16.22
N LEU A 71 -14.10 8.74 16.89
CA LEU A 71 -14.77 9.86 16.22
C LEU A 71 -13.87 10.56 15.18
N PHE A 72 -12.56 10.60 15.44
CA PHE A 72 -11.58 11.30 14.60
C PHE A 72 -10.72 10.39 13.74
N GLN A 73 -10.74 9.06 13.93
CA GLN A 73 -9.81 8.11 13.33
C GLN A 73 -9.75 8.25 11.81
N VAL A 74 -10.90 8.23 11.14
CA VAL A 74 -10.99 8.40 9.67
C VAL A 74 -10.34 9.72 9.25
N ARG A 75 -10.62 10.82 9.96
CA ARG A 75 -10.06 12.15 9.65
C ARG A 75 -8.55 12.21 9.88
N ILE A 76 -8.06 11.53 10.91
CA ILE A 76 -6.63 11.38 11.20
C ILE A 76 -5.95 10.62 10.07
N VAL A 77 -6.48 9.46 9.68
CA VAL A 77 -5.94 8.67 8.56
C VAL A 77 -5.95 9.48 7.26
N CYS A 78 -7.04 10.20 6.97
CA CYS A 78 -7.11 11.11 5.82
C CYS A 78 -6.04 12.20 5.85
N GLY A 79 -5.83 12.83 7.01
CA GLY A 79 -4.83 13.88 7.20
C GLY A 79 -3.39 13.35 7.03
N LEU A 80 -3.10 12.17 7.59
CA LEU A 80 -1.78 11.53 7.47
C LEU A 80 -1.50 11.13 6.02
N ILE A 81 -2.45 10.49 5.32
CA ILE A 81 -2.29 10.16 3.90
C ILE A 81 -2.16 11.42 3.03
N TYR A 82 -2.86 12.50 3.38
CA TYR A 82 -2.71 13.79 2.70
C TYR A 82 -1.29 14.34 2.82
N VAL A 83 -0.72 14.34 4.03
CA VAL A 83 0.67 14.75 4.25
C VAL A 83 1.60 13.84 3.46
N LEU A 84 1.44 12.51 3.54
CA LEU A 84 2.26 11.53 2.83
C LEU A 84 2.29 11.75 1.30
N LYS A 85 1.17 12.18 0.70
CA LYS A 85 1.10 12.53 -0.74
C LYS A 85 1.95 13.75 -1.11
N LYS A 86 2.19 14.65 -0.15
CA LYS A 86 2.94 15.91 -0.34
C LYS A 86 4.40 15.81 0.09
N LEU A 87 4.76 14.83 0.93
CA LEU A 87 6.14 14.63 1.33
C LEU A 87 7.02 14.36 0.09
N PRO A 88 8.20 15.00 -0.01
CA PRO A 88 9.15 14.68 -1.05
C PRO A 88 9.73 13.28 -0.83
N ILE A 89 10.19 12.65 -1.92
CA ILE A 89 10.67 11.26 -1.92
C ILE A 89 11.89 11.06 -0.98
N TYR A 90 12.68 12.11 -0.75
CA TYR A 90 13.89 12.06 0.08
C TYR A 90 13.62 12.22 1.59
N ALA A 91 12.39 12.52 2.01
CA ALA A 91 12.01 12.66 3.40
C ALA A 91 11.70 11.29 4.03
N GLY A 92 12.73 10.45 4.17
CA GLY A 92 12.58 9.07 4.63
C GLY A 92 12.22 8.94 6.11
N GLU A 93 12.84 9.74 6.98
CA GLU A 93 12.59 9.71 8.43
C GLU A 93 11.15 10.13 8.75
N GLU A 94 10.67 11.16 8.08
CA GLU A 94 9.32 11.69 8.29
C GLU A 94 8.24 10.77 7.72
N GLN A 95 8.55 10.04 6.65
CA GLN A 95 7.68 8.97 6.16
C GLN A 95 7.56 7.85 7.19
N GLU A 96 8.66 7.45 7.84
CA GLU A 96 8.63 6.42 8.88
C GLU A 96 7.82 6.89 10.09
N GLU A 97 8.04 8.10 10.59
CA GLU A 97 7.27 8.70 11.69
C GLU A 97 5.76 8.69 11.39
N LEU A 98 5.37 9.16 10.20
CA LEU A 98 3.98 9.17 9.75
C LEU A 98 3.40 7.75 9.67
N THR A 99 4.19 6.79 9.20
CA THR A 99 3.80 5.37 9.12
C THR A 99 3.55 4.79 10.51
N GLN A 100 4.40 5.13 11.49
CA GLN A 100 4.20 4.72 12.87
C GLN A 100 2.92 5.31 13.46
N VAL A 101 2.65 6.61 13.24
CA VAL A 101 1.39 7.23 13.69
C VAL A 101 0.18 6.57 13.04
N LEU A 102 0.23 6.29 11.73
CA LEU A 102 -0.83 5.55 11.03
C LEU A 102 -1.09 4.18 11.65
N ARG A 103 -0.04 3.43 12.03
CA ARG A 103 -0.16 2.13 12.70
C ARG A 103 -0.81 2.26 14.08
N VAL A 104 -0.39 3.26 14.87
CA VAL A 104 -0.93 3.47 16.22
C VAL A 104 -2.40 3.89 16.17
N VAL A 105 -2.78 4.79 15.26
CA VAL A 105 -4.18 5.23 15.07
C VAL A 105 -5.09 4.06 14.67
N ASN A 106 -4.56 3.13 13.88
CA ASN A 106 -5.29 1.94 13.41
C ASN A 106 -5.20 0.75 14.37
N ASN A 107 -4.65 0.93 15.57
CA ASN A 107 -4.54 -0.13 16.57
C ASN A 107 -5.81 -0.32 17.44
N ALA A 108 -6.92 0.34 17.09
CA ALA A 108 -8.18 0.22 17.81
C ALA A 108 -8.94 -1.05 17.38
N ASP A 109 -9.23 -1.94 18.33
CA ASP A 109 -9.91 -3.22 18.11
C ASP A 109 -11.42 -3.05 17.85
N GLU A 110 -11.93 -3.73 16.82
CA GLU A 110 -13.33 -3.76 16.33
C GLU A 110 -14.36 -4.16 17.40
N ALA A 111 -13.94 -4.93 18.41
CA ALA A 111 -14.85 -5.84 19.11
C ALA A 111 -15.89 -5.21 20.06
N ASN A 112 -15.75 -3.94 20.46
CA ASN A 112 -16.40 -3.49 21.71
C ASN A 112 -17.44 -2.35 21.54
N SER A 113 -17.68 -1.78 20.34
CA SER A 113 -18.72 -0.73 20.17
C SER A 113 -19.14 -0.47 18.71
N GLU A 114 -20.40 -0.10 18.47
CA GLU A 114 -20.91 0.29 17.13
C GLU A 114 -20.11 1.45 16.50
N ALA A 115 -19.75 2.47 17.30
CA ALA A 115 -18.93 3.59 16.84
C ALA A 115 -17.53 3.16 16.35
N ARG A 116 -17.01 2.03 16.85
CA ARG A 116 -15.72 1.49 16.41
C ARG A 116 -15.83 0.80 15.06
N ARG A 117 -16.86 -0.03 14.88
CA ARG A 117 -17.15 -0.67 13.61
C ARG A 117 -17.34 0.35 12.49
N GLN A 118 -18.09 1.42 12.76
CA GLN A 118 -18.28 2.51 11.79
C GLN A 118 -16.96 3.23 11.47
N SER A 119 -16.14 3.49 12.48
CA SER A 119 -14.83 4.11 12.31
C SER A 119 -13.89 3.23 11.49
N PHE A 120 -13.79 1.95 11.83
CA PHE A 120 -12.98 0.97 11.13
C PHE A 120 -13.41 0.79 9.68
N GLN A 121 -14.71 0.60 9.43
CA GLN A 121 -15.22 0.50 8.06
C GLN A 121 -14.89 1.77 7.27
N GLY A 122 -15.08 2.94 7.87
CA GLY A 122 -14.70 4.21 7.24
C GLY A 122 -13.20 4.33 6.92
N VAL A 123 -12.33 3.76 7.78
CA VAL A 123 -10.89 3.69 7.52
C VAL A 123 -10.59 2.71 6.37
N VAL A 124 -11.19 1.52 6.38
CA VAL A 124 -11.02 0.52 5.32
C VAL A 124 -11.49 1.08 3.97
N ASP A 125 -12.64 1.73 3.93
CA ASP A 125 -13.20 2.36 2.73
C ASP A 125 -12.27 3.42 2.16
N PHE A 126 -11.76 4.31 3.01
CA PHE A 126 -10.81 5.34 2.60
C PHE A 126 -9.47 4.75 2.11
N LEU A 127 -8.92 3.78 2.84
CA LEU A 127 -7.66 3.13 2.46
C LEU A 127 -7.80 2.39 1.13
N ALA A 128 -8.90 1.67 0.92
CA ALA A 128 -9.16 1.00 -0.35
C ALA A 128 -9.36 2.00 -1.51
N GLN A 129 -10.04 3.13 -1.27
CA GLN A 129 -10.13 4.20 -2.27
C GLN A 129 -8.74 4.71 -2.69
N GLU A 130 -7.83 4.88 -1.74
CA GLU A 130 -6.45 5.30 -2.01
C GLU A 130 -5.59 4.20 -2.65
N LEU A 131 -5.85 2.93 -2.33
CA LEU A 131 -5.22 1.77 -2.97
C LEU A 131 -5.52 1.73 -4.47
N PHE A 132 -6.80 1.95 -4.83
CA PHE A 132 -7.29 1.91 -6.21
C PHE A 132 -7.19 3.25 -6.95
N ASN A 133 -6.79 4.32 -6.28
CA ASN A 133 -6.56 5.63 -6.89
C ASN A 133 -5.42 5.56 -7.91
N GLN A 134 -5.69 5.73 -9.21
CA GLN A 134 -4.68 5.64 -10.27
C GLN A 134 -3.54 6.66 -10.12
N ASN A 135 -3.78 7.78 -9.45
CA ASN A 135 -2.81 8.86 -9.28
C ASN A 135 -1.99 8.74 -7.98
N ALA A 136 -2.30 7.76 -7.11
CA ALA A 136 -1.54 7.56 -5.88
C ALA A 136 -0.09 7.14 -6.18
N SER A 137 0.86 7.71 -5.44
CA SER A 137 2.26 7.35 -5.55
C SER A 137 2.51 5.93 -5.01
N ILE A 138 3.63 5.32 -5.43
CA ILE A 138 4.02 3.99 -4.93
C ILE A 138 4.22 3.97 -3.41
N ILE A 139 4.72 5.07 -2.83
CA ILE A 139 4.94 5.20 -1.39
C ILE A 139 3.60 5.19 -0.64
N VAL A 140 2.62 5.95 -1.15
CA VAL A 140 1.27 5.98 -0.57
C VAL A 140 0.63 4.60 -0.65
N ARG A 141 0.72 3.91 -1.81
CA ARG A 141 0.18 2.55 -1.94
C ARG A 141 0.81 1.55 -0.97
N LYS A 142 2.14 1.55 -0.82
CA LYS A 142 2.84 0.65 0.12
C LYS A 142 2.39 0.87 1.57
N ASN A 143 2.20 2.13 1.95
CA ASN A 143 1.70 2.49 3.28
C ASN A 143 0.26 2.03 3.48
N VAL A 144 -0.62 2.30 2.51
CA VAL A 144 -2.01 1.84 2.51
C VAL A 144 -2.10 0.31 2.61
N GLN A 145 -1.30 -0.42 1.83
CA GLN A 145 -1.22 -1.89 1.86
C GLN A 145 -0.78 -2.38 3.25
N SER A 146 0.23 -1.75 3.84
CA SER A 146 0.71 -2.09 5.19
C SER A 146 -0.34 -1.81 6.26
N CYS A 147 -1.10 -0.72 6.14
CA CYS A 147 -2.22 -0.43 7.04
C CYS A 147 -3.35 -1.45 6.91
N LEU A 148 -3.75 -1.82 5.68
CA LEU A 148 -4.75 -2.85 5.45
C LEU A 148 -4.32 -4.22 6.00
N ALA A 149 -3.05 -4.60 5.82
CA ALA A 149 -2.49 -5.82 6.40
C ALA A 149 -2.51 -5.81 7.94
N LEU A 150 -2.21 -4.66 8.55
CA LEU A 150 -2.31 -4.48 10.00
C LEU A 150 -3.75 -4.65 10.46
N LEU A 151 -4.72 -3.99 9.81
CA LEU A 151 -6.14 -4.11 10.15
C LEU A 151 -6.64 -5.56 10.04
N ALA A 152 -6.30 -6.24 8.94
CA ALA A 152 -6.63 -7.66 8.70
C ALA A 152 -6.07 -8.57 9.80
N SER A 153 -4.79 -8.40 10.16
CA SER A 153 -4.14 -9.19 11.22
C SER A 153 -4.80 -9.04 12.59
N ARG A 154 -5.50 -7.92 12.83
CA ARG A 154 -6.18 -7.63 14.10
C ARG A 154 -7.59 -8.18 14.15
N THR A 155 -8.32 -8.14 13.04
CA THR A 155 -9.66 -8.73 12.96
C THR A 155 -9.63 -10.25 12.79
N GLY A 156 -8.44 -10.83 12.53
CA GLY A 156 -8.31 -12.24 12.17
C GLY A 156 -8.91 -12.55 10.79
N SER A 157 -9.03 -11.52 9.95
CA SER A 157 -9.55 -11.59 8.58
C SER A 157 -8.40 -11.51 7.59
N GLU A 158 -8.66 -11.87 6.35
CA GLU A 158 -7.72 -11.63 5.26
C GLU A 158 -7.93 -10.23 4.66
N VAL A 159 -6.87 -9.63 4.10
CA VAL A 159 -6.96 -8.32 3.41
C VAL A 159 -7.94 -8.39 2.24
N SER A 160 -8.06 -9.56 1.59
CA SER A 160 -9.06 -9.81 0.57
C SER A 160 -10.49 -9.61 1.09
N GLU A 161 -10.81 -10.13 2.27
CA GLU A 161 -12.15 -10.03 2.84
C GLU A 161 -12.52 -8.57 3.16
N LEU A 162 -11.56 -7.80 3.69
CA LEU A 162 -11.77 -6.38 4.00
C LEU A 162 -12.08 -5.53 2.77
N VAL A 163 -11.48 -5.87 1.62
CA VAL A 163 -11.55 -5.06 0.39
C VAL A 163 -12.57 -5.62 -0.61
N GLU A 164 -13.16 -6.80 -0.35
CA GLU A 164 -14.08 -7.48 -1.27
C GLU A 164 -15.30 -6.64 -1.64
N SER A 165 -15.91 -5.98 -0.65
CA SER A 165 -17.08 -5.09 -0.85
C SER A 165 -16.78 -3.90 -1.78
N LEU A 166 -15.50 -3.56 -1.93
CA LEU A 166 -15.00 -2.40 -2.68
C LEU A 166 -14.48 -2.80 -4.08
N TYR A 167 -14.57 -4.09 -4.43
CA TYR A 167 -14.22 -4.63 -5.73
C TYR A 167 -15.02 -4.00 -6.88
N GLN A 168 -16.36 -3.99 -6.77
CA GLN A 168 -17.26 -3.47 -7.80
C GLN A 168 -17.06 -1.97 -8.07
N PRO A 169 -17.11 -1.08 -7.05
CA PRO A 169 -17.04 0.35 -7.30
C PRO A 169 -15.66 0.84 -7.79
N PHE A 170 -14.57 0.21 -7.35
CA PHE A 170 -13.23 0.74 -7.60
C PHE A 170 -12.37 -0.12 -8.52
N LEU A 171 -12.43 -1.45 -8.44
CA LEU A 171 -11.53 -2.33 -9.21
C LEU A 171 -12.03 -2.59 -10.62
N GLN A 172 -13.34 -2.79 -10.81
CA GLN A 172 -13.91 -3.06 -12.13
C GLN A 172 -13.63 -1.94 -13.16
N PRO A 173 -13.76 -0.64 -12.83
CA PRO A 173 -13.42 0.44 -13.76
C PRO A 173 -11.94 0.47 -14.14
N LEU A 174 -11.04 -0.01 -13.26
CA LEU A 174 -9.61 -0.06 -13.55
C LEU A 174 -9.29 -1.05 -14.67
N ILE A 175 -9.99 -2.20 -14.67
CA ILE A 175 -9.80 -3.30 -15.62
C ILE A 175 -10.50 -2.99 -16.96
N MET A 176 -11.71 -2.41 -16.92
CA MET A 176 -12.48 -2.15 -18.14
C MET A 176 -11.86 -1.07 -19.03
N ARG A 177 -11.09 -0.14 -18.46
CA ARG A 177 -10.43 0.91 -19.23
C ARG A 177 -9.04 0.45 -19.71
N PRO A 178 -8.79 0.38 -21.03
CA PRO A 178 -7.49 -0.01 -21.59
C PRO A 178 -6.32 0.81 -21.02
N LEU A 179 -5.17 0.16 -20.81
CA LEU A 179 -3.96 0.82 -20.28
C LEU A 179 -3.52 2.00 -21.14
N LYS A 180 -3.59 1.83 -22.47
CA LYS A 180 -3.15 2.82 -23.47
C LYS A 180 -3.88 4.17 -23.38
N LEU A 181 -5.07 4.21 -22.76
CA LEU A 181 -5.86 5.44 -22.59
C LEU A 181 -5.55 6.21 -21.30
N LYS A 182 -4.55 5.76 -20.53
CA LYS A 182 -4.13 6.35 -19.25
C LYS A 182 -2.74 6.97 -19.41
N THR A 183 -2.41 7.95 -18.56
CA THR A 183 -1.03 8.47 -18.51
C THR A 183 -0.06 7.38 -18.02
N VAL A 184 1.23 7.48 -18.33
CA VAL A 184 2.21 6.46 -17.92
C VAL A 184 2.19 6.25 -16.40
N ASP A 185 2.09 7.33 -15.62
CA ASP A 185 2.02 7.22 -14.15
C ASP A 185 0.73 6.54 -13.67
N GLN A 186 -0.41 6.78 -14.34
CA GLN A 186 -1.67 6.08 -14.06
C GLN A 186 -1.64 4.61 -14.47
N GLN A 187 -0.91 4.27 -15.53
CA GLN A 187 -0.68 2.88 -15.95
C GLN A 187 0.11 2.15 -14.88
N VAL A 188 1.23 2.72 -14.40
CA VAL A 188 2.01 2.17 -13.28
C VAL A 188 1.10 1.95 -12.07
N GLY A 189 0.34 2.97 -11.68
CA GLY A 189 -0.59 2.89 -10.55
C GLY A 189 -1.64 1.78 -10.69
N THR A 190 -2.22 1.64 -11.88
CA THR A 190 -3.20 0.58 -12.18
C THR A 190 -2.57 -0.81 -12.09
N VAL A 191 -1.42 -1.01 -12.74
CA VAL A 191 -0.72 -2.30 -12.80
C VAL A 191 -0.29 -2.73 -11.40
N THR A 192 0.29 -1.83 -10.60
CA THR A 192 0.69 -2.13 -9.22
C THR A 192 -0.52 -2.49 -8.34
N ALA A 193 -1.64 -1.79 -8.47
CA ALA A 193 -2.85 -2.11 -7.71
C ALA A 193 -3.41 -3.50 -8.07
N LEU A 194 -3.45 -3.85 -9.36
CA LEU A 194 -3.89 -5.16 -9.81
C LEU A 194 -2.92 -6.27 -9.39
N ASN A 195 -1.60 -6.03 -9.45
CA ASN A 195 -0.60 -6.98 -8.99
C ASN A 195 -0.80 -7.29 -7.50
N PHE A 196 -1.06 -6.27 -6.68
CA PHE A 196 -1.42 -6.46 -5.28
C PHE A 196 -2.67 -7.33 -5.11
N CYS A 197 -3.76 -7.03 -5.81
CA CYS A 197 -5.00 -7.81 -5.73
C CYS A 197 -4.83 -9.28 -6.15
N LEU A 198 -3.92 -9.58 -7.09
CA LEU A 198 -3.57 -10.96 -7.47
C LEU A 198 -2.68 -11.66 -6.44
N ALA A 199 -1.80 -10.92 -5.79
CA ALA A 199 -0.88 -11.45 -4.79
C ALA A 199 -1.57 -11.78 -3.44
N LEU A 200 -2.78 -11.26 -3.21
CA LEU A 200 -3.60 -11.59 -2.04
C LEU A 200 -3.96 -13.08 -2.00
N ARG A 201 -4.16 -13.60 -0.79
CA ARG A 201 -4.58 -14.99 -0.54
C ARG A 201 -5.83 -14.98 0.34
N PRO A 202 -7.01 -15.34 -0.18
CA PRO A 202 -7.32 -15.65 -1.57
C PRO A 202 -7.16 -14.46 -2.54
N PRO A 203 -6.87 -14.70 -3.83
CA PRO A 203 -6.79 -13.63 -4.83
C PRO A 203 -8.15 -12.98 -5.00
N LEU A 204 -8.17 -11.64 -4.99
CA LEU A 204 -9.41 -10.86 -5.15
C LEU A 204 -9.93 -10.87 -6.60
N LEU A 205 -9.03 -11.03 -7.56
CA LEU A 205 -9.39 -10.99 -8.97
C LEU A 205 -10.01 -12.31 -9.41
N LYS A 206 -11.04 -12.20 -10.25
CA LYS A 206 -11.60 -13.32 -11.01
C LYS A 206 -11.13 -13.23 -12.45
N LEU A 207 -10.84 -14.39 -13.05
CA LEU A 207 -10.35 -14.44 -14.43
C LEU A 207 -11.51 -14.11 -15.38
N THR A 208 -11.58 -12.85 -15.80
CA THR A 208 -12.59 -12.32 -16.71
C THR A 208 -11.96 -12.01 -18.08
N PRO A 209 -12.74 -11.99 -19.18
CA PRO A 209 -12.22 -11.62 -20.49
C PRO A 209 -11.55 -10.23 -20.50
N ALA A 210 -12.08 -9.29 -19.71
CA ALA A 210 -11.49 -7.96 -19.56
C ALA A 210 -10.10 -8.01 -18.91
N LEU A 211 -9.92 -8.85 -17.89
CA LEU A 211 -8.60 -9.07 -17.27
C LEU A 211 -7.63 -9.75 -18.24
N VAL A 212 -8.09 -10.70 -19.04
CA VAL A 212 -7.25 -11.35 -20.07
C VAL A 212 -6.76 -10.32 -21.10
N ASN A 213 -7.63 -9.44 -21.58
CA ASN A 213 -7.25 -8.36 -22.48
C ASN A 213 -6.25 -7.39 -21.82
N PHE A 214 -6.46 -7.07 -20.54
CA PHE A 214 -5.52 -6.25 -19.76
C PHE A 214 -4.13 -6.90 -19.67
N LEU A 215 -4.07 -8.22 -19.42
CA LEU A 215 -2.81 -8.97 -19.37
C LEU A 215 -2.11 -9.01 -20.73
N GLN A 216 -2.85 -9.06 -21.84
CA GLN A 216 -2.29 -8.95 -23.19
C GLN A 216 -1.70 -7.57 -23.45
N ASP A 217 -2.37 -6.50 -23.03
CA ASP A 217 -1.83 -5.13 -23.09
C ASP A 217 -0.54 -5.01 -22.25
N ALA A 218 -0.53 -5.57 -21.03
CA ALA A 218 0.65 -5.58 -20.16
C ALA A 218 1.81 -6.38 -20.78
N LEU A 219 1.52 -7.52 -21.43
CA LEU A 219 2.51 -8.32 -22.15
C LEU A 219 3.13 -7.53 -23.31
N GLN A 220 2.33 -6.83 -24.11
CA GLN A 220 2.85 -6.00 -25.20
C GLN A 220 3.81 -4.91 -24.70
N ILE A 221 3.51 -4.33 -23.54
CA ILE A 221 4.39 -3.34 -22.89
C ILE A 221 5.68 -4.01 -22.41
N ALA A 222 5.59 -5.17 -21.75
CA ALA A 222 6.74 -5.93 -21.27
C ALA A 222 7.66 -6.43 -22.41
N GLU A 223 7.10 -6.72 -23.59
CA GLU A 223 7.87 -7.12 -24.77
C GLU A 223 8.53 -5.96 -25.53
N SER A 224 8.22 -4.72 -25.16
CA SER A 224 8.79 -3.53 -25.82
C SER A 224 10.27 -3.37 -25.48
N ASP A 225 11.06 -2.91 -26.46
CA ASP A 225 12.49 -2.66 -26.28
C ASP A 225 12.75 -1.31 -25.59
N GLU A 226 13.36 -1.34 -24.40
CA GLU A 226 13.70 -0.15 -23.63
C GLU A 226 14.67 0.79 -24.39
N ASN A 227 15.57 0.23 -25.21
CA ASN A 227 16.51 1.02 -26.00
C ASN A 227 15.80 1.89 -27.03
N ALA A 228 14.68 1.40 -27.57
CA ALA A 228 13.84 2.15 -28.49
C ALA A 228 13.18 3.37 -27.79
N TRP A 229 12.93 3.31 -26.49
CA TRP A 229 12.39 4.45 -25.74
C TRP A 229 13.41 5.54 -25.54
N VAL A 230 14.65 5.17 -25.19
CA VAL A 230 15.75 6.14 -25.05
C VAL A 230 16.02 6.85 -26.38
N ALA A 231 15.97 6.11 -27.50
CA ALA A 231 16.14 6.69 -28.83
C ALA A 231 14.96 7.59 -29.26
N LYS A 232 13.73 7.27 -28.84
CA LYS A 232 12.51 7.97 -29.25
C LYS A 232 12.15 9.16 -28.35
N PHE A 233 12.50 9.11 -27.07
CA PHE A 233 12.13 10.13 -26.07
C PHE A 233 13.36 10.82 -25.49
N ILE A 234 13.48 12.12 -25.74
CA ILE A 234 14.58 12.95 -25.24
C ILE A 234 14.42 13.27 -23.75
N ASN A 235 13.19 13.23 -23.20
CA ASN A 235 12.92 13.58 -21.81
C ASN A 235 13.24 12.42 -20.85
N PRO A 236 14.25 12.56 -19.97
CA PRO A 236 14.66 11.48 -19.07
C PRO A 236 13.60 11.11 -18.02
N LYS A 237 12.69 12.04 -17.68
CA LYS A 237 11.57 11.74 -16.77
C LYS A 237 10.58 10.76 -17.39
N VAL A 238 10.28 10.93 -18.68
CA VAL A 238 9.36 10.05 -19.43
C VAL A 238 9.95 8.65 -19.54
N VAL A 239 11.24 8.56 -19.91
CA VAL A 239 11.98 7.29 -19.97
C VAL A 239 11.93 6.58 -18.61
N ARG A 240 12.19 7.30 -17.50
CA ARG A 240 12.11 6.72 -16.15
C ARG A 240 10.71 6.19 -15.80
N SER A 241 9.64 6.91 -16.13
CA SER A 241 8.28 6.43 -15.88
C SER A 241 7.93 5.21 -16.76
N LEU A 242 8.42 5.15 -18.00
CA LEU A 242 8.24 4.00 -18.88
C LEU A 242 8.98 2.75 -18.36
N THR A 243 10.24 2.89 -17.90
CA THR A 243 10.97 1.80 -17.25
C THR A 243 10.23 1.28 -16.02
N LYS A 244 9.67 2.18 -15.19
CA LYS A 244 8.84 1.76 -14.04
C LYS A 244 7.60 0.99 -14.46
N LEU A 245 6.93 1.43 -15.52
CA LEU A 245 5.77 0.74 -16.07
C LEU A 245 6.15 -0.65 -16.58
N HIS A 246 7.27 -0.74 -17.30
CA HIS A 246 7.81 -2.00 -17.80
C HIS A 246 8.04 -3.01 -16.66
N SER A 247 8.79 -2.61 -15.63
CA SER A 247 9.03 -3.46 -14.46
C SER A 247 7.74 -3.89 -13.77
N ALA A 248 6.79 -2.96 -13.58
CA ALA A 248 5.49 -3.27 -12.97
C ALA A 248 4.67 -4.27 -13.80
N CYS A 249 4.68 -4.14 -15.14
CA CYS A 249 4.00 -5.08 -16.03
C CYS A 249 4.62 -6.48 -15.95
N ILE A 250 5.95 -6.57 -15.87
CA ILE A 250 6.62 -7.86 -15.70
C ILE A 250 6.26 -8.51 -14.37
N GLU A 251 6.34 -7.76 -13.26
CA GLU A 251 5.94 -8.25 -11.94
C GLU A 251 4.50 -8.78 -11.93
N LEU A 252 3.57 -8.05 -12.55
CA LEU A 252 2.18 -8.48 -12.71
C LEU A 252 2.09 -9.83 -13.44
N LEU A 253 2.80 -9.98 -14.55
CA LEU A 253 2.79 -11.20 -15.36
C LEU A 253 3.43 -12.38 -14.61
N CYS A 254 4.49 -12.13 -13.82
CA CYS A 254 5.07 -13.13 -12.93
C CYS A 254 4.05 -13.64 -11.92
N THR A 255 3.38 -12.73 -11.19
CA THR A 255 2.35 -13.09 -10.21
C THR A 255 1.20 -13.86 -10.88
N THR A 256 0.80 -13.42 -12.08
CA THR A 256 -0.24 -14.09 -12.88
C THR A 256 0.15 -15.53 -13.23
N MET A 257 1.42 -15.83 -13.55
CA MET A 257 1.88 -17.20 -13.84
C MET A 257 1.80 -18.13 -12.63
N THR A 258 1.90 -17.58 -11.42
CA THR A 258 1.74 -18.35 -10.17
C THR A 258 0.27 -18.57 -9.78
N TRP A 259 -0.67 -17.88 -10.44
CA TRP A 259 -2.09 -17.93 -10.10
C TRP A 259 -2.76 -19.21 -10.62
N ALA A 260 -3.39 -19.96 -9.71
CA ALA A 260 -3.96 -21.28 -9.99
C ALA A 260 -5.02 -21.27 -11.11
N ASP A 261 -5.93 -20.30 -11.12
CA ASP A 261 -6.99 -20.21 -12.14
C ASP A 261 -6.44 -19.98 -13.55
N PHE A 262 -5.29 -19.31 -13.64
CA PHE A 262 -4.62 -19.07 -14.91
C PHE A 262 -3.92 -20.32 -15.46
N LYS A 263 -3.62 -21.32 -14.62
CA LYS A 263 -3.00 -22.59 -15.04
C LYS A 263 -3.96 -23.52 -15.80
N THR A 264 -5.23 -23.16 -15.92
CA THR A 264 -6.24 -23.88 -16.71
C THR A 264 -5.88 -23.93 -18.22
N PRO A 265 -6.32 -24.97 -18.97
CA PRO A 265 -5.93 -25.16 -20.37
C PRO A 265 -6.45 -24.05 -21.31
N ASN A 266 -7.50 -23.33 -20.91
CA ASN A 266 -8.15 -22.29 -21.71
C ASN A 266 -7.24 -21.09 -22.04
N HIS A 267 -6.14 -20.90 -21.31
CA HIS A 267 -5.21 -19.78 -21.50
C HIS A 267 -3.77 -20.22 -21.81
N SER A 268 -3.60 -21.46 -22.31
CA SER A 268 -2.31 -22.04 -22.66
C SER A 268 -1.49 -21.20 -23.65
N GLU A 269 -2.13 -20.57 -24.64
CA GLU A 269 -1.45 -19.72 -25.62
C GLU A 269 -0.87 -18.45 -24.98
N LEU A 270 -1.65 -17.75 -24.15
CA LEU A 270 -1.20 -16.54 -23.46
C LEU A 270 -0.08 -16.87 -22.47
N ARG A 271 -0.18 -17.99 -21.76
CA ARG A 271 0.88 -18.51 -20.88
C ARG A 271 2.18 -18.77 -21.65
N ALA A 272 2.10 -19.43 -22.80
CA ALA A 272 3.27 -19.71 -23.63
C ALA A 272 3.96 -18.42 -24.10
N LYS A 273 3.18 -17.40 -24.48
CA LYS A 273 3.69 -16.08 -24.84
C LYS A 273 4.35 -15.36 -23.67
N ILE A 274 3.74 -15.38 -22.48
CA ILE A 274 4.32 -14.82 -21.25
C ILE A 274 5.64 -15.54 -20.91
N SER A 275 5.66 -16.87 -20.96
CA SER A 275 6.88 -17.67 -20.76
C SER A 275 7.98 -17.29 -21.75
N SER A 276 7.65 -17.12 -23.04
CA SER A 276 8.61 -16.69 -24.07
C SER A 276 9.18 -15.29 -23.80
N MET A 277 8.36 -14.36 -23.30
CA MET A 277 8.80 -13.00 -22.96
C MET A 277 9.89 -13.00 -21.87
N PHE A 278 9.83 -13.91 -20.88
CA PHE A 278 10.88 -14.02 -19.84
C PHE A 278 12.26 -14.43 -20.37
N PHE A 279 12.34 -15.03 -21.57
CA PHE A 279 13.61 -15.40 -22.18
C PHE A 279 14.18 -14.33 -23.11
N LYS A 280 13.45 -13.22 -23.33
CA LYS A 280 13.98 -12.10 -24.13
C LYS A 280 15.11 -11.39 -23.36
N PRO A 281 16.19 -10.95 -24.03
CA PRO A 281 17.32 -10.31 -23.37
C PRO A 281 16.92 -9.10 -22.49
N SER A 282 15.93 -8.31 -22.91
CA SER A 282 15.48 -7.08 -22.22
C SER A 282 14.95 -7.31 -20.81
N THR A 283 14.41 -8.49 -20.49
CA THR A 283 13.95 -8.84 -19.13
C THR A 283 15.04 -9.44 -18.25
N CYS A 284 16.15 -9.88 -18.85
CA CYS A 284 17.28 -10.51 -18.17
C CYS A 284 18.20 -9.50 -17.44
N TRP A 285 18.06 -8.20 -17.74
CA TRP A 285 18.89 -7.13 -17.16
C TRP A 285 18.48 -6.68 -15.75
N ILE A 286 17.32 -7.14 -15.23
CA ILE A 286 16.83 -6.76 -13.90
C ILE A 286 16.99 -7.98 -12.96
N PRO A 287 18.01 -8.01 -12.08
CA PRO A 287 18.36 -9.20 -11.29
C PRO A 287 17.23 -9.68 -10.38
N GLU A 288 16.45 -8.75 -9.82
CA GLU A 288 15.28 -9.04 -8.98
C GLU A 288 14.16 -9.74 -9.78
N ILE A 289 13.95 -9.35 -11.04
CA ILE A 289 12.96 -9.95 -11.93
C ILE A 289 13.40 -11.34 -12.39
N VAL A 290 14.70 -11.55 -12.64
CA VAL A 290 15.24 -12.88 -13.00
C VAL A 290 14.99 -13.90 -11.89
N ALA A 291 15.05 -13.50 -10.62
CA ALA A 291 14.74 -14.37 -9.49
C ALA A 291 13.25 -14.76 -9.45
N VAL A 292 12.35 -13.79 -9.62
CA VAL A 292 10.90 -14.01 -9.62
C VAL A 292 10.44 -14.80 -10.86
N ALA A 293 11.01 -14.51 -12.03
CA ALA A 293 10.74 -15.25 -13.27
C ALA A 293 11.19 -16.70 -13.20
N LYS A 294 12.36 -16.98 -12.57
CA LYS A 294 12.82 -18.36 -12.31
C LYS A 294 11.88 -19.13 -11.39
N GLU A 295 11.32 -18.48 -10.38
CA GLU A 295 10.33 -19.11 -9.49
C GLU A 295 9.00 -19.36 -10.22
N GLY A 296 8.54 -18.40 -11.04
CA GLY A 296 7.34 -18.55 -11.87
C GLY A 296 7.44 -19.62 -12.97
N LEU A 297 8.65 -19.94 -13.43
CA LEU A 297 8.94 -20.97 -14.45
C LEU A 297 9.27 -22.35 -13.87
N ARG A 298 9.54 -22.46 -12.56
CA ARG A 298 9.89 -23.72 -11.88
C ARG A 298 8.69 -24.65 -11.60
N GLN A 299 7.47 -24.20 -11.91
CA GLN A 299 6.21 -24.91 -11.68
C GLN A 299 5.40 -25.07 -12.98
#